data_AF-A0A9Y3R487-F1
#
_entry.id   AF-A0A9Y3R487-F1
#
_cell.length_a   1.000
_cell.length_b   1.000
_cell.length_c   1.000
_cell.angle_alpha   90.00
_cell.angle_beta   90.00
_cell.angle_gamma   90.00
#
_symmetry.space_group_name_H-M   'P 1'
#
loop_
_entity.id
_entity.type
_entity.pdbx_description
1 polymer ?
#
loop_
_entity_poly.entity_id
_entity_poly.type
_entity_poly.pdbx_seq_one_letter_code
_entity_poly.pdbx_strand_id
1 'polypeptide(L)'
;MDAEVVLQEEDMVGSWTLLSWLASFVMVFGGALPYVPQYQEIQKSSNTEGFSTRVCLVLLIANILRIFFWIGKQFELTLLLQSVVMILTMFAMLHLCCTVQNTNRVSTKQHRLSDLNLHYFWKWSAFEDYLLFCFGFTVVCAVITLLLLDSVVFVETLGSLAVMFEAMLGIPQLLQNFHNRSTKGMSLCARG
;
A
#
# COMPACT_ATOMS: atom_id res chain seq x y z
N MET A 1 8.43 37.36 36.58
CA MET A 1 8.43 37.35 35.12
C MET A 1 9.23 36.17 34.57
N ASP A 2 10.36 35.78 35.17
CA ASP A 2 11.20 34.70 34.62
C ASP A 2 10.59 33.28 34.76
N ALA A 3 9.87 32.99 35.85
CA ALA A 3 9.23 31.67 36.06
C ALA A 3 8.00 31.42 35.16
N GLU A 4 7.26 32.48 34.81
CA GLU A 4 6.12 32.37 33.88
C GLU A 4 6.60 32.21 32.43
N VAL A 5 7.71 32.85 32.07
CA VAL A 5 8.33 32.69 30.73
C VAL A 5 8.91 31.28 30.55
N VAL A 6 9.54 30.70 31.59
CA VAL A 6 10.05 29.32 31.54
C VAL A 6 8.92 28.30 31.41
N LEU A 7 7.80 28.47 32.13
CA LEU A 7 6.64 27.58 31.98
C LEU A 7 5.99 27.70 30.59
N GLN A 8 5.93 28.90 30.01
CA GLN A 8 5.42 29.09 28.65
C GLN A 8 6.33 28.46 27.58
N GLU A 9 7.65 28.47 27.79
CA GLU A 9 8.59 27.77 26.90
C GLU A 9 8.48 26.24 27.01
N GLU A 10 8.31 25.69 28.22
CA GLU A 10 8.12 24.23 28.40
C GLU A 10 6.81 23.72 27.78
N ASP A 11 5.70 24.47 27.92
CA ASP A 11 4.42 24.13 27.29
C ASP A 11 4.46 24.25 25.75
N MET A 12 5.17 25.26 25.23
CA MET A 12 5.37 25.43 23.79
C MET A 12 6.23 24.28 23.21
N VAL A 13 7.36 23.95 23.84
CA VAL A 13 8.23 22.84 23.42
C VAL A 13 7.50 21.50 23.55
N GLY A 14 6.70 21.31 24.60
CA GLY A 14 5.80 20.17 24.76
C GLY A 14 4.77 20.07 23.62
N SER A 15 4.17 21.18 23.21
CA SER A 15 3.22 21.22 22.10
C SER A 15 3.86 20.86 20.76
N TRP A 16 5.04 21.41 20.45
CA TRP A 16 5.77 21.10 19.21
C TRP A 16 6.27 19.64 19.14
N THR A 17 6.67 19.07 20.28
CA THR A 17 7.09 17.66 20.36
C THR A 17 5.91 16.71 20.21
N LEU A 18 4.77 16.99 20.85
CA LEU A 18 3.52 16.25 20.66
C LEU A 18 3.03 16.33 19.21
N LEU A 19 3.08 17.51 18.60
CA LEU A 19 2.69 17.70 17.20
C LEU A 19 3.59 16.91 16.25
N SER A 20 4.91 16.90 16.49
CA SER A 20 5.87 16.14 15.69
C SER A 20 5.68 14.63 15.83
N TRP A 21 5.39 14.16 17.05
CA TRP A 21 5.07 12.76 17.33
C TRP A 21 3.76 12.33 16.65
N LEU A 22 2.71 13.17 16.75
CA LEU A 22 1.44 12.95 16.08
C LEU A 22 1.60 12.96 14.55
N ALA A 23 2.35 13.90 13.99
CA ALA A 23 2.63 13.97 12.57
C ALA A 23 3.37 12.70 12.07
N SER A 24 4.33 12.21 12.84
CA SER A 24 5.03 10.95 12.54
C SER A 24 4.09 9.75 12.55
N PHE A 25 3.18 9.69 13.54
CA PHE A 25 2.16 8.64 13.62
C PHE A 25 1.20 8.70 12.42
N VAL A 26 0.69 9.89 12.08
CA VAL A 26 -0.18 10.10 10.94
C VAL A 26 0.52 9.80 9.62
N MET A 27 1.82 10.07 9.49
CA MET A 27 2.58 9.72 8.29
C MET A 27 2.70 8.20 8.11
N VAL A 28 3.01 7.47 9.19
CA VAL A 28 3.19 6.01 9.16
C VAL A 28 1.86 5.29 8.92
N PHE A 29 0.81 5.67 9.65
CA PHE A 29 -0.50 5.01 9.59
C PHE A 29 -1.43 5.61 8.53
N GLY A 30 -1.23 6.86 8.13
CA GLY A 30 -2.10 7.57 7.19
C GLY A 30 -2.22 6.86 5.84
N GLY A 31 -1.15 6.24 5.36
CA GLY A 31 -1.20 5.41 4.17
C GLY A 31 -2.04 4.13 4.33
N ALA A 32 -2.11 3.57 5.54
CA ALA A 32 -2.84 2.35 5.85
C ALA A 32 -4.34 2.58 6.16
N LEU A 33 -4.70 3.76 6.65
CA LEU A 33 -6.07 4.10 7.05
C LEU A 33 -7.14 3.85 5.98
N PRO A 34 -6.94 4.16 4.68
CA PRO A 34 -7.96 3.95 3.64
C PRO A 34 -8.32 2.47 3.44
N TYR A 35 -7.44 1.55 3.82
CA TYR A 35 -7.66 0.12 3.69
C TYR A 35 -8.54 -0.44 4.81
N VAL A 36 -8.57 0.18 5.98
CA VAL A 36 -9.39 -0.29 7.10
C VAL A 36 -10.88 -0.40 6.74
N PRO A 37 -11.55 0.64 6.19
CA PRO A 37 -12.95 0.51 5.79
C PRO A 37 -13.12 -0.51 4.65
N GLN A 38 -12.20 -0.54 3.69
CA GLN A 38 -12.21 -1.49 2.59
C GLN A 38 -12.11 -2.95 3.08
N TYR A 39 -11.34 -3.20 4.14
CA TYR A 39 -11.19 -4.52 4.75
C TYR A 39 -12.51 -4.99 5.36
N GLN A 40 -13.17 -4.10 6.10
CA GLN A 40 -14.45 -4.38 6.75
C GLN A 40 -15.56 -4.64 5.72
N GLU A 41 -15.60 -3.87 4.64
CA GLU A 41 -16.55 -4.06 3.55
C GLU A 41 -16.39 -5.43 2.88
N ILE A 42 -15.16 -5.84 2.56
CA ILE A 42 -14.88 -7.14 1.95
C ILE A 42 -15.27 -8.28 2.89
N GLN A 43 -14.94 -8.15 4.18
CA GLN A 43 -15.29 -9.14 5.19
C GLN A 43 -16.81 -9.31 5.34
N LYS A 44 -17.57 -8.21 5.32
CA LYS A 44 -19.03 -8.22 5.48
C LYS A 44 -19.76 -8.64 4.21
N SER A 45 -19.30 -8.19 3.05
CA SER A 45 -19.95 -8.44 1.76
C SER A 45 -19.63 -9.83 1.21
N SER A 46 -18.55 -10.48 1.67
CA SER A 46 -18.02 -11.72 1.07
C SER A 46 -17.85 -11.65 -0.46
N ASN A 47 -17.74 -10.44 -1.02
CA ASN A 47 -17.57 -10.20 -2.44
C ASN A 47 -16.33 -9.32 -2.63
N THR A 48 -15.42 -9.75 -3.50
CA THR A 48 -14.14 -9.08 -3.78
C THR A 48 -14.15 -8.30 -5.11
N GLU A 49 -15.29 -8.18 -5.80
CA GLU A 49 -15.39 -7.55 -7.13
C GLU A 49 -14.91 -6.09 -7.16
N GLY A 50 -15.01 -5.36 -6.04
CA GLY A 50 -14.52 -3.98 -5.92
C GLY A 50 -13.03 -3.83 -5.61
N PHE A 51 -12.31 -4.92 -5.29
CA PHE A 51 -10.90 -4.89 -4.89
C PHE A 51 -10.01 -5.60 -5.90
N SER A 52 -9.02 -4.87 -6.44
CA SER A 52 -8.07 -5.43 -7.41
C SER A 52 -6.83 -5.96 -6.68
N THR A 53 -6.71 -7.29 -6.59
CA THR A 53 -5.50 -7.98 -6.10
C THR A 53 -4.23 -7.58 -6.86
N ARG A 54 -4.37 -7.10 -8.11
CA ARG A 54 -3.26 -6.57 -8.91
C ARG A 54 -2.70 -5.28 -8.33
N VAL A 55 -3.57 -4.37 -7.90
CA VAL A 55 -3.15 -3.12 -7.25
C VAL A 55 -2.44 -3.43 -5.96
N CYS A 56 -2.97 -4.35 -5.15
CA CYS A 56 -2.33 -4.83 -3.93
C CYS A 56 -0.89 -5.33 -4.17
N LEU A 57 -0.64 -6.14 -5.21
CA LEU A 57 0.73 -6.53 -5.58
C LEU A 57 1.58 -5.33 -5.96
N VAL A 58 1.09 -4.45 -6.83
CA VAL A 58 1.90 -3.31 -7.32
C VAL A 58 2.40 -2.49 -6.13
N LEU A 59 1.56 -2.32 -5.11
CA LEU A 59 1.91 -1.64 -3.87
C LEU A 59 2.87 -2.44 -3.00
N LEU A 60 2.70 -3.75 -2.92
CA LEU A 60 3.64 -4.61 -2.21
C LEU A 60 5.04 -4.48 -2.85
N ILE A 61 5.13 -4.54 -4.18
CA ILE A 61 6.35 -4.32 -4.94
C ILE A 61 6.89 -2.91 -4.70
N ALA A 62 6.04 -1.87 -4.73
CA ALA A 62 6.45 -0.48 -4.46
C ALA A 62 7.14 -0.34 -3.10
N ASN A 63 6.56 -0.94 -2.05
CA ASN A 63 7.11 -0.87 -0.69
C ASN A 63 8.39 -1.71 -0.57
N ILE A 64 8.50 -2.84 -1.26
CA ILE A 64 9.75 -3.63 -1.34
C ILE A 64 10.86 -2.80 -2.03
N LEU A 65 10.56 -2.16 -3.17
CA LEU A 65 11.49 -1.29 -3.88
C LEU A 65 11.94 -0.09 -3.03
N ARG A 66 11.04 0.46 -2.21
CA ARG A 66 11.36 1.53 -1.27
C ARG A 66 12.33 1.09 -0.17
N ILE A 67 12.20 -0.13 0.34
CA ILE A 67 13.17 -0.71 1.28
C ILE A 67 14.54 -0.87 0.60
N PHE A 68 14.58 -1.34 -0.66
CA PHE A 68 15.85 -1.43 -1.40
C PHE A 68 16.46 -0.05 -1.70
N PHE A 69 15.63 0.94 -2.04
CA PHE A 69 16.08 2.32 -2.21
C PHE A 69 16.70 2.88 -0.92
N TRP A 70 16.12 2.56 0.25
CA TRP A 70 16.67 2.95 1.55
C TRP A 70 18.07 2.38 1.80
N ILE A 71 18.34 1.14 1.35
CA ILE A 71 19.68 0.52 1.46
C ILE A 71 20.71 1.30 0.64
N GLY A 72 20.34 1.80 -0.55
CA GLY A 72 21.22 2.62 -1.38
C GLY A 72 21.38 4.06 -0.88
N LYS A 73 20.31 4.66 -0.35
CA LYS A 73 20.30 6.01 0.20
C LYS A 73 19.47 6.05 1.48
N GLN A 74 20.14 6.13 2.62
CA GLN A 74 19.49 6.20 3.92
C GLN A 74 18.70 7.52 4.04
N PHE A 75 17.38 7.40 4.13
CA PHE A 75 16.45 8.49 4.46
C PHE A 75 15.79 8.23 5.82
N GLU A 76 14.98 9.17 6.29
CA GLU A 76 14.30 9.13 7.60
C GLU A 76 13.62 7.78 7.90
N LEU A 77 13.89 7.24 9.10
CA LEU A 77 13.34 5.96 9.55
C LEU A 77 11.81 5.92 9.58
N THR A 78 11.15 7.08 9.69
CA THR A 78 9.69 7.21 9.65
C THR A 78 9.07 6.69 8.35
N LEU A 79 9.69 6.98 7.20
CA LEU A 79 9.23 6.48 5.89
C LEU A 79 9.52 4.99 5.71
N LEU A 80 10.58 4.47 6.34
CA LEU A 80 10.84 3.04 6.38
C LEU A 80 9.75 2.33 7.19
N LEU A 81 9.42 2.85 8.37
CA LEU A 81 8.35 2.31 9.21
C LEU A 81 7.00 2.36 8.49
N GLN A 82 6.70 3.46 7.79
CA GLN A 82 5.53 3.58 6.91
C GLN A 82 5.47 2.42 5.89
N SER A 83 6.59 2.14 5.22
CA SER A 83 6.67 1.08 4.21
C SER A 83 6.42 -0.30 4.81
N VAL A 84 6.96 -0.57 6.00
CA VAL A 84 6.73 -1.82 6.74
C VAL A 84 5.26 -1.98 7.12
N VAL A 85 4.65 -0.94 7.69
CA VAL A 85 3.21 -0.95 8.04
C VAL A 85 2.35 -1.16 6.79
N MET A 86 2.68 -0.52 5.68
CA MET A 86 2.00 -0.71 4.40
C MET A 86 2.14 -2.13 3.85
N ILE A 87 3.31 -2.75 3.94
CA ILE A 87 3.49 -4.16 3.54
C ILE A 87 2.59 -5.07 4.36
N LEU A 88 2.55 -4.88 5.68
CA LEU A 88 1.71 -5.68 6.57
C LEU A 88 0.22 -5.53 6.25
N THR A 89 -0.26 -4.32 5.99
CA THR A 89 -1.66 -4.09 5.63
C THR A 89 -1.99 -4.69 4.26
N MET A 90 -1.09 -4.59 3.28
CA MET A 90 -1.27 -5.21 1.97
C MET A 90 -1.33 -6.74 2.06
N PHE A 91 -0.46 -7.38 2.86
CA PHE A 91 -0.53 -8.82 3.10
C PHE A 91 -1.82 -9.23 3.81
N ALA A 92 -2.26 -8.48 4.82
CA ALA A 92 -3.52 -8.76 5.51
C ALA A 92 -4.73 -8.69 4.56
N MET A 93 -4.76 -7.67 3.70
CA MET A 93 -5.77 -7.52 2.65
C MET A 93 -5.74 -8.67 1.65
N LEU A 94 -4.55 -9.05 1.18
CA LEU A 94 -4.39 -10.16 0.24
C LEU A 94 -4.85 -11.48 0.85
N HIS A 95 -4.50 -11.73 2.11
CA HIS A 95 -4.93 -12.93 2.85
C HIS A 95 -6.46 -12.98 3.00
N LEU A 96 -7.11 -11.88 3.37
CA LEU A 96 -8.57 -11.80 3.43
C LEU A 96 -9.20 -12.08 2.06
N CYS A 97 -8.68 -11.44 1.01
CA CYS A 97 -9.20 -11.62 -0.34
C CYS A 97 -9.06 -13.07 -0.82
N CYS A 98 -7.92 -13.71 -0.57
CA CYS A 98 -7.73 -15.13 -0.89
C CYS A 98 -8.70 -16.01 -0.11
N THR A 99 -8.90 -15.71 1.17
CA THR A 99 -9.84 -16.45 2.04
C THR A 99 -11.27 -16.34 1.50
N VAL A 100 -11.73 -15.13 1.19
CA VAL A 100 -13.08 -14.89 0.65
C VAL A 100 -13.24 -15.52 -0.73
N GLN A 101 -12.27 -15.37 -1.62
CA GLN A 101 -12.31 -15.99 -2.95
C GLN A 101 -12.31 -17.52 -2.88
N ASN A 102 -11.53 -18.11 -1.98
CA ASN A 102 -11.51 -19.55 -1.77
C ASN A 102 -12.87 -20.05 -1.24
N THR A 103 -13.49 -19.33 -0.30
CA THR A 103 -14.83 -19.64 0.21
C THR A 103 -15.92 -19.50 -0.86
N ASN A 104 -15.85 -18.49 -1.74
CA ASN A 104 -16.81 -18.32 -2.83
C ASN A 104 -16.59 -19.27 -4.01
N ARG A 105 -15.36 -19.77 -4.22
CA ARG A 105 -14.98 -20.62 -5.37
C ARG A 105 -15.04 -22.13 -5.08
N VAL A 106 -15.89 -22.59 -4.17
CA VAL A 106 -16.03 -24.01 -3.78
C VAL A 106 -16.41 -24.97 -4.94
N SER A 107 -16.57 -24.53 -6.20
CA SER A 107 -16.85 -25.48 -7.31
C SER A 107 -16.42 -25.07 -8.74
N THR A 108 -15.28 -24.43 -8.97
CA THR A 108 -14.77 -24.38 -10.37
C THR A 108 -13.24 -24.35 -10.50
N LYS A 109 -12.71 -25.53 -10.87
CA LYS A 109 -11.40 -25.87 -11.43
C LYS A 109 -10.15 -25.24 -10.79
N GLN A 110 -9.38 -26.15 -10.20
CA GLN A 110 -8.04 -26.02 -9.64
C GLN A 110 -7.01 -25.69 -10.75
N HIS A 111 -6.75 -24.40 -11.00
CA HIS A 111 -5.62 -23.97 -11.83
C HIS A 111 -4.38 -23.86 -10.95
N ARG A 112 -3.55 -24.89 -11.00
CA ARG A 112 -2.21 -24.93 -10.39
C ARG A 112 -1.23 -24.10 -11.24
N LEU A 113 -0.09 -23.72 -10.65
CA LEU A 113 1.03 -22.90 -11.19
C LEU A 113 1.52 -23.16 -12.63
N SER A 114 0.99 -24.14 -13.36
CA SER A 114 1.44 -24.59 -14.67
C SER A 114 0.76 -23.93 -15.87
N ASP A 115 -0.26 -23.08 -15.69
CA ASP A 115 -0.86 -22.32 -16.78
C ASP A 115 -0.11 -20.97 -16.93
N LEU A 116 0.98 -20.98 -17.69
CA LEU A 116 1.79 -19.78 -18.06
C LEU A 116 1.04 -18.84 -19.02
N ASN A 117 -0.24 -18.61 -18.77
CA ASN A 117 -1.00 -17.57 -19.43
C ASN A 117 -0.85 -16.28 -18.62
N LEU A 118 -0.16 -15.28 -19.19
CA LEU A 118 0.00 -13.93 -18.61
C LEU A 118 -1.33 -13.29 -18.20
N HIS A 119 -2.45 -13.75 -18.76
CA HIS A 119 -3.80 -13.31 -18.40
C HIS A 119 -4.26 -13.79 -17.00
N TYR A 120 -3.82 -14.98 -16.56
CA TYR A 120 -4.09 -15.56 -15.23
C TYR A 120 -2.92 -15.42 -14.26
N PHE A 121 -1.80 -14.86 -14.72
CA PHE A 121 -0.72 -14.38 -13.86
C PHE A 121 -1.37 -13.50 -12.78
N TRP A 122 -1.27 -13.93 -11.52
CA TRP A 122 -1.87 -13.27 -10.35
C TRP A 122 -3.35 -13.57 -9.99
N LYS A 123 -3.92 -14.69 -10.46
CA LYS A 123 -5.20 -15.24 -9.97
C LYS A 123 -5.01 -16.55 -9.19
N TRP A 124 -3.95 -16.65 -8.41
CA TRP A 124 -3.67 -17.85 -7.62
C TRP A 124 -4.67 -18.02 -6.48
N SER A 125 -4.99 -19.27 -6.15
CA SER A 125 -5.97 -19.61 -5.11
C SER A 125 -5.38 -19.59 -3.70
N ALA A 126 -4.07 -19.82 -3.58
CA ALA A 126 -3.38 -19.92 -2.29
C ALA A 126 -2.57 -18.65 -2.02
N PHE A 127 -2.72 -18.09 -0.82
CA PHE A 127 -1.90 -16.97 -0.33
C PHE A 127 -0.39 -17.27 -0.38
N GLU A 128 -0.02 -18.54 -0.18
CA GLU A 128 1.37 -19.01 -0.21
C GLU A 128 2.07 -18.76 -1.55
N ASP A 129 1.36 -18.98 -2.68
CA ASP A 129 1.93 -18.73 -4.01
C ASP A 129 2.31 -17.26 -4.19
N TYR A 130 1.50 -16.35 -3.62
CA TYR A 130 1.78 -14.92 -3.61
C TYR A 130 3.02 -14.60 -2.77
N LEU A 131 3.14 -15.18 -1.58
CA LEU A 131 4.32 -15.00 -0.73
C LEU A 131 5.59 -15.51 -1.41
N LEU A 132 5.53 -16.70 -2.00
CA LEU A 132 6.69 -17.31 -2.66
C LEU A 132 7.17 -16.47 -3.83
N PHE A 133 6.26 -15.96 -4.65
CA PHE A 133 6.63 -15.03 -5.73
C PHE A 133 7.23 -13.74 -5.18
N CYS A 134 6.62 -13.14 -4.16
CA CYS A 134 7.13 -11.89 -3.59
C CYS A 134 8.50 -12.08 -2.96
N PHE A 135 8.74 -13.21 -2.30
CA PHE A 135 10.04 -13.59 -1.79
C PHE A 135 11.06 -13.78 -2.91
N GLY A 136 10.71 -14.55 -3.96
CA GLY A 136 11.56 -14.73 -5.13
C GLY A 136 11.92 -13.42 -5.82
N PHE A 137 10.94 -12.54 -6.03
CA PHE A 137 11.14 -11.19 -6.55
C PHE A 137 12.07 -10.37 -5.65
N THR A 138 11.86 -10.42 -4.32
CA THR A 138 12.71 -9.73 -3.35
C THR A 138 14.16 -10.22 -3.42
N VAL A 139 14.40 -11.53 -3.52
CA VAL A 139 15.74 -12.09 -3.66
C VAL A 139 16.40 -11.64 -4.96
N VAL A 140 15.68 -11.69 -6.09
CA VAL A 140 16.19 -11.22 -7.38
C VAL A 140 16.53 -9.72 -7.32
N CYS A 141 15.62 -8.89 -6.80
CA CYS A 141 15.87 -7.46 -6.60
C CYS A 141 17.04 -7.21 -5.65
N ALA A 142 17.18 -7.98 -4.58
CA ALA A 142 18.31 -7.86 -3.65
C ALA A 142 19.64 -8.17 -4.35
N VAL A 143 19.71 -9.26 -5.12
CA VAL A 143 20.93 -9.61 -5.87
C VAL A 143 21.28 -8.51 -6.87
N ILE A 144 20.31 -8.03 -7.66
CA ILE A 144 20.53 -6.94 -8.62
C ILE A 144 20.98 -5.67 -7.89
N THR A 145 20.34 -5.33 -6.77
CA THR A 145 20.65 -4.12 -6.00
C THR A 145 22.04 -4.20 -5.38
N LEU A 146 22.46 -5.35 -4.87
CA LEU A 146 23.81 -5.54 -4.34
C LEU A 146 24.88 -5.46 -5.44
N LEU A 147 24.59 -5.95 -6.64
CA LEU A 147 25.53 -5.88 -7.78
C LEU A 147 25.66 -4.45 -8.34
N LEU A 148 24.58 -3.67 -8.35
CA LEU A 148 24.51 -2.32 -8.95
C LEU A 148 24.48 -1.19 -7.91
N LEU A 149 24.81 -1.48 -6.64
CA LEU A 149 24.68 -0.52 -5.54
C LEU A 149 25.52 0.76 -5.76
N ASP A 150 26.66 0.63 -6.43
CA ASP A 150 27.59 1.74 -6.70
C ASP A 150 27.06 2.72 -7.76
N SER A 151 26.06 2.30 -8.56
CA SER A 151 25.49 3.14 -9.61
C SER A 151 24.38 4.04 -9.07
N VAL A 152 24.64 5.35 -9.00
CA VAL A 152 23.66 6.36 -8.58
C VAL A 152 22.40 6.34 -9.45
N VAL A 153 22.57 6.19 -10.77
CA VAL A 153 21.46 6.13 -11.74
C VAL A 153 20.52 4.97 -11.41
N PHE A 154 21.08 3.82 -11.05
CA PHE A 154 20.27 2.64 -10.69
C PHE A 154 19.45 2.91 -9.42
N VAL A 155 20.07 3.43 -8.36
CA VAL A 155 19.39 3.74 -7.09
C VAL A 155 18.28 4.79 -7.31
N GLU A 156 18.53 5.84 -8.10
CA GLU A 156 17.53 6.86 -8.41
C GLU A 156 16.36 6.31 -9.22
N THR A 157 16.62 5.45 -10.21
CA THR A 157 15.55 4.79 -10.98
C THR A 157 14.69 3.90 -10.10
N LEU A 158 15.28 3.12 -9.19
CA LEU A 158 14.52 2.33 -8.21
C LEU A 158 13.59 3.20 -7.36
N GLY A 159 14.09 4.33 -6.84
CA GLY A 159 13.30 5.28 -6.07
C GLY A 159 12.14 5.87 -6.89
N SER A 160 12.40 6.23 -8.15
CA SER A 160 11.37 6.75 -9.06
C SER A 160 10.28 5.72 -9.36
N LEU A 161 10.64 4.45 -9.56
CA LEU A 161 9.70 3.35 -9.78
C LEU A 161 8.85 3.08 -8.53
N ALA A 162 9.45 3.14 -7.34
CA ALA A 162 8.72 2.99 -6.09
C ALA A 162 7.64 4.08 -5.92
N VAL A 163 7.98 5.33 -6.20
CA VAL A 163 7.03 6.46 -6.16
C VAL A 163 5.95 6.33 -7.24
N MET A 164 6.32 5.89 -8.45
CA MET A 164 5.37 5.65 -9.54
C MET A 164 4.32 4.61 -9.16
N PHE A 165 4.72 3.49 -8.55
CA PHE A 165 3.79 2.47 -8.09
C PHE A 165 2.96 2.91 -6.89
N GLU A 166 3.52 3.70 -5.98
CA GLU A 166 2.72 4.31 -4.90
C GLU A 166 1.69 5.30 -5.47
N ALA A 167 2.01 6.06 -6.51
CA ALA A 167 1.05 6.95 -7.15
C ALA A 167 -0.16 6.18 -7.75
N MET A 168 0.01 4.89 -8.06
CA MET A 168 -1.11 4.04 -8.49
C MET A 168 -2.16 3.82 -7.40
N LEU A 169 -1.88 4.15 -6.12
CA LEU A 169 -2.86 4.21 -5.03
C LEU A 169 -4.01 5.18 -5.30
N GLY A 170 -3.72 6.30 -5.95
CA GLY A 170 -4.73 7.31 -6.26
C GLY A 170 -5.69 6.86 -7.35
N ILE A 171 -5.28 5.91 -8.20
CA ILE A 171 -6.06 5.45 -9.35
C ILE A 171 -7.38 4.78 -8.94
N PRO A 172 -7.43 3.78 -8.05
CA PRO A 172 -8.70 3.16 -7.65
C PRO A 172 -9.64 4.15 -6.96
N GLN A 173 -9.11 5.08 -6.14
CA GLN A 173 -9.90 6.13 -5.50
C GLN A 173 -10.47 7.13 -6.52
N LEU A 174 -9.66 7.54 -7.51
CA LEU A 174 -10.11 8.35 -8.63
C LEU A 174 -11.15 7.61 -9.46
N LEU A 175 -10.95 6.35 -9.81
CA LEU A 175 -11.88 5.55 -10.61
C LEU A 175 -13.23 5.38 -9.90
N GLN A 176 -13.24 5.14 -8.58
CA GLN A 176 -14.49 5.12 -7.82
C GLN A 176 -15.13 6.50 -7.75
N ASN A 177 -14.36 7.59 -7.61
CA ASN A 177 -14.90 8.94 -7.68
C ASN A 177 -15.51 9.22 -9.06
N PHE A 178 -14.84 8.84 -10.15
CA PHE A 178 -15.29 8.99 -11.53
C PHE A 178 -16.55 8.15 -11.82
N HIS A 179 -16.61 6.91 -11.33
CA HIS A 179 -17.81 6.07 -11.47
C HIS A 179 -18.98 6.62 -10.65
N ASN A 180 -18.71 7.17 -9.46
CA ASN A 180 -19.71 7.84 -8.62
C ASN A 180 -20.05 9.27 -9.10
N ARG A 181 -19.39 9.79 -10.15
CA ARG A 181 -19.56 11.13 -10.76
C ARG A 181 -20.43 11.13 -12.02
N SER A 182 -21.28 10.14 -12.23
CA SER A 182 -22.40 10.27 -13.17
C SER A 182 -23.71 9.99 -12.43
N THR A 183 -24.51 11.04 -12.24
CA THR A 183 -25.90 11.07 -11.75
C THR A 183 -26.21 10.98 -10.23
N LYS A 184 -25.57 11.81 -9.38
CA LYS A 184 -26.25 12.26 -8.12
C LYS A 184 -26.22 13.77 -7.83
N GLY A 185 -25.50 14.56 -8.63
CA GLY A 185 -25.38 16.01 -8.41
C GLY A 185 -26.11 16.91 -9.42
N MET A 186 -26.80 16.36 -10.44
CA MET A 186 -27.26 17.16 -11.59
C MET A 186 -28.72 16.89 -11.97
N SER A 187 -29.62 16.83 -10.99
CA SER A 187 -31.08 16.87 -11.22
C SER A 187 -31.87 17.71 -10.21
N LEU A 188 -31.21 18.59 -9.45
CA LEU A 188 -31.85 19.53 -8.52
C LEU A 188 -32.02 20.96 -9.07
N CYS A 189 -31.69 21.21 -10.34
CA CYS A 189 -31.92 22.50 -11.01
C CYS A 189 -33.04 22.45 -12.07
N ALA A 190 -34.02 21.55 -11.94
CA ALA A 190 -35.19 21.47 -12.83
C ALA A 190 -36.54 21.51 -12.07
N ARG A 191 -36.56 22.11 -10.87
CA ARG A 191 -37.79 22.54 -10.20
C ARG A 191 -37.56 23.92 -9.58
N GLY A 192 -37.91 24.93 -10.36
CA GLY A 192 -38.00 26.34 -10.00
C GLY A 192 -38.70 27.03 -11.16
#